data_AF-A0A816HLY7-F1
#
_entry.id   AF-A0A816HLY7-F1
#
_cell.length_a   1.000
_cell.length_b   1.000
_cell.length_c   1.000
_cell.angle_alpha   90.00
_cell.angle_beta   90.00
_cell.angle_gamma   90.00
#
_symmetry.space_group_name_H-M   'P 1'
#
loop_
_entity.id
_entity.type
_entity.pdbx_description
1 polymer ?
#
loop_
_entity_poly.entity_id
_entity_poly.type
_entity_poly.pdbx_seq_one_letter_code
_entity_poly.pdbx_strand_id
1 'polypeptide(L)'
;MKMVSAAKYAKAERELRAARAYGLSAKGFYDNLEVEKVEGPQKHLFIAATSDRGLCGAANSSIVKNIRTQLNDGKQDLEGTKIIAIGDKSRTGLARTHASNLLLSVNEVGKRSLVFGDA
;
A
#
# COMPACT_ATOMS: atom_id res chain seq x y z
N MET A 1 -2.41 5.05 -25.56
CA MET A 1 -1.64 6.11 -24.86
C MET A 1 -0.26 5.61 -24.41
N LYS A 2 0.61 5.16 -25.32
CA LYS A 2 1.96 4.66 -24.93
C LYS A 2 2.93 5.80 -24.61
N MET A 3 2.96 6.83 -25.47
CA MET A 3 3.91 7.95 -25.34
C MET A 3 3.67 8.80 -24.08
N VAL A 4 2.41 9.09 -23.74
CA VAL A 4 2.07 9.88 -22.55
C VAL A 4 2.47 9.15 -21.26
N SER A 5 2.20 7.83 -21.18
CA SER A 5 2.58 7.03 -20.02
C SER A 5 4.10 6.90 -19.88
N ALA A 6 4.83 6.78 -20.99
CA ALA A 6 6.29 6.76 -20.98
C ALA A 6 6.88 8.07 -20.42
N ALA A 7 6.35 9.23 -20.85
CA ALA A 7 6.79 10.52 -20.32
C ALA A 7 6.49 10.67 -18.82
N LYS A 8 5.31 10.23 -18.36
CA LYS A 8 4.95 10.25 -16.92
C LYS A 8 5.82 9.31 -16.10
N TYR A 9 6.13 8.13 -16.62
CA TYR A 9 7.05 7.18 -15.98
C TYR A 9 8.45 7.78 -15.83
N ALA A 10 9.01 8.38 -16.89
CA ALA A 10 10.33 9.02 -16.83
C ALA A 10 10.40 10.19 -15.82
N LYS A 11 9.29 10.90 -15.61
CA LYS A 11 9.17 11.90 -14.54
C LYS A 11 9.17 11.24 -13.15
N ALA A 12 8.30 10.25 -12.93
CA ALA A 12 8.17 9.56 -11.65
C ALA A 12 9.46 8.84 -11.23
N GLU A 13 10.21 8.27 -12.19
CA GLU A 13 11.49 7.61 -11.91
C GLU A 13 12.54 8.61 -11.38
N ARG A 14 12.59 9.83 -11.92
CA ARG A 14 13.49 10.88 -11.44
C ARG A 14 13.15 11.31 -10.01
N GLU A 15 11.87 11.51 -9.72
CA GLU A 15 11.37 11.88 -8.38
C GLU A 15 11.67 10.76 -7.36
N LEU A 16 11.46 9.50 -7.74
CA LEU A 16 11.74 8.34 -6.88
C LEU A 16 13.22 8.22 -6.50
N ARG A 17 14.15 8.50 -7.42
CA ARG A 17 15.59 8.39 -7.13
C ARG A 17 16.00 9.31 -5.98
N ALA A 18 15.47 10.53 -5.92
CA ALA A 18 15.73 11.45 -4.82
C ALA A 18 15.09 10.97 -3.50
N ALA A 19 13.86 10.44 -3.55
CA ALA A 19 13.14 9.97 -2.37
C ALA A 19 13.71 8.66 -1.77
N ARG A 20 14.41 7.82 -2.55
CA ARG A 20 14.95 6.54 -2.07
C ARG A 20 15.87 6.68 -0.85
N ALA A 21 16.71 7.71 -0.82
CA ALA A 21 17.64 7.92 0.29
C ALA A 21 16.91 8.04 1.63
N TYR A 22 15.76 8.72 1.65
CA TYR A 22 14.94 8.90 2.85
C TYR A 22 14.46 7.57 3.43
N GLY A 23 13.90 6.70 2.58
CA GLY A 23 13.41 5.38 3.01
C GLY A 23 14.53 4.43 3.44
N LEU A 24 15.67 4.46 2.75
CA LEU A 24 16.81 3.60 3.08
C LEU A 24 17.46 3.99 4.42
N SER A 25 17.60 5.28 4.71
CA SER A 25 18.14 5.75 5.98
C SER A 25 17.25 5.35 7.16
N ALA A 26 15.92 5.50 7.02
CA ALA A 26 14.97 5.09 8.05
C ALA A 26 15.01 3.57 8.27
N LYS A 27 15.11 2.77 7.20
CA LYS A 27 15.23 1.31 7.32
C LYS A 27 16.54 0.90 8.01
N GLY A 28 17.66 1.53 7.64
CA GLY A 28 18.97 1.23 8.23
C GLY A 28 19.03 1.46 9.75
N PHE A 29 18.23 2.38 10.29
CA PHE A 29 18.09 2.53 11.73
C PHE A 29 17.53 1.26 12.39
N TYR A 30 16.43 0.72 11.86
CA TYR A 30 15.80 -0.50 12.37
C TYR A 30 16.57 -1.78 12.03
N ASP A 31 17.35 -1.81 10.96
CA ASP A 31 18.19 -2.98 10.66
C ASP A 31 19.37 -3.12 11.65
N ASN A 32 19.85 -2.00 12.22
CA ASN A 32 20.93 -2.00 13.22
C ASN A 32 20.42 -2.11 14.67
N LEU A 33 19.15 -1.77 14.89
CA LEU A 33 18.48 -1.93 16.18
C LEU A 33 17.63 -3.19 16.13
N GLU A 34 18.03 -4.24 16.84
CA GLU A 34 17.19 -5.42 17.04
C GLU A 34 16.01 -5.06 17.94
N VAL A 35 14.97 -4.47 17.33
CA VAL A 35 13.72 -4.18 18.03
C VAL A 35 12.98 -5.49 18.23
N GLU A 36 12.93 -5.94 19.48
CA GLU A 36 12.15 -7.11 19.86
C GLU A 36 10.66 -6.89 19.51
N LYS A 37 10.03 -7.94 18.99
CA LYS A 37 8.59 -7.91 18.74
C LYS A 37 7.89 -7.88 20.10
N VAL A 38 7.04 -6.87 20.31
CA VAL A 38 6.22 -6.76 21.52
C VAL A 38 5.37 -8.03 21.68
N GLU A 39 5.59 -8.76 22.78
CA GLU A 39 4.79 -9.94 23.12
C GLU A 39 3.38 -9.52 23.60
N GLY A 40 2.35 -10.16 23.04
CA GLY A 40 0.94 -9.91 23.40
C GLY A 40 -0.03 -10.06 22.22
N PRO A 41 -1.35 -9.92 22.45
CA PRO A 41 -2.34 -9.93 21.38
C PRO A 41 -2.13 -8.71 20.47
N GLN A 42 -1.56 -8.94 19.29
CA GLN A 42 -1.27 -7.88 18.33
C GLN A 42 -2.48 -7.60 17.46
N LYS A 43 -2.94 -6.35 17.47
CA LYS A 43 -3.85 -5.85 16.43
C LYS A 43 -3.04 -5.63 15.16
N HIS A 44 -3.49 -6.20 14.05
CA HIS A 44 -2.81 -6.07 12.77
C HIS A 44 -3.44 -4.99 11.90
N LEU A 45 -2.61 -4.24 11.18
CA LEU A 45 -3.06 -3.21 10.26
C LEU A 45 -2.40 -3.44 8.90
N PHE A 46 -3.22 -3.67 7.88
CA PHE A 46 -2.77 -3.69 6.49
C PHE A 46 -2.95 -2.32 5.87
N ILE A 47 -1.91 -1.83 5.21
CA ILE A 47 -1.98 -0.62 4.38
C ILE A 47 -1.88 -1.05 2.92
N ALA A 48 -3.00 -0.99 2.21
CA ALA A 48 -3.09 -1.36 0.81
C ALA A 48 -2.86 -0.14 -0.07
N ALA A 49 -1.63 0.08 -0.53
CA ALA A 49 -1.29 1.18 -1.42
C ALA A 49 -1.54 0.84 -2.90
N THR A 50 -2.53 1.48 -3.51
CA THR A 50 -2.90 1.34 -4.93
C THR A 50 -3.21 2.70 -5.56
N SER A 51 -3.54 2.72 -6.85
CA SER A 51 -4.03 3.94 -7.52
C SER A 51 -5.55 3.89 -7.75
N ASP A 52 -6.15 5.03 -8.04
CA ASP A 52 -7.55 5.09 -8.51
C ASP A 52 -7.68 4.69 -9.98
N ARG A 53 -6.59 4.78 -10.75
CA ARG A 53 -6.58 4.57 -12.19
C ARG A 53 -6.51 3.07 -12.53
N GLY A 54 -7.20 2.72 -13.62
CA GLY A 54 -7.13 1.40 -14.23
C GLY A 54 -6.06 1.28 -15.33
N LEU A 55 -6.14 0.24 -16.15
CA LEU A 55 -5.27 -0.02 -17.30
C LEU A 55 -3.78 -0.22 -16.95
N CYS A 56 -3.49 -0.70 -15.74
CA CYS A 56 -2.14 -0.97 -15.23
C CYS A 56 -1.79 -2.48 -15.21
N GLY A 57 -2.50 -3.30 -16.00
CA GLY A 57 -2.35 -4.76 -15.97
C GLY A 57 -2.63 -5.34 -14.58
N ALA A 58 -1.72 -6.19 -14.09
CA ALA A 58 -1.88 -6.91 -12.83
C ALA A 58 -1.43 -6.15 -11.57
N ALA A 59 -0.92 -4.90 -11.69
CA ALA A 59 -0.28 -4.20 -10.57
C ALA A 59 -1.20 -4.00 -9.35
N ASN A 60 -2.42 -3.48 -9.54
CA ASN A 60 -3.36 -3.31 -8.43
C ASN A 60 -3.91 -4.66 -7.94
N SER A 61 -4.18 -5.58 -8.88
CA SER A 61 -4.79 -6.88 -8.58
C SER A 61 -3.86 -7.80 -7.78
N SER A 62 -2.55 -7.74 -8.00
CA SER A 62 -1.57 -8.54 -7.25
C SER A 62 -1.51 -8.13 -5.78
N ILE A 63 -1.59 -6.83 -5.50
CA ILE A 63 -1.61 -6.28 -4.12
C ILE A 63 -2.86 -6.77 -3.39
N VAL A 64 -4.04 -6.60 -4.00
CA VAL A 64 -5.31 -7.06 -3.42
C VAL A 64 -5.30 -8.58 -3.21
N LYS A 65 -4.77 -9.35 -4.16
CA LYS A 65 -4.68 -10.81 -4.04
C LYS A 65 -3.77 -11.22 -2.89
N ASN A 66 -2.60 -10.60 -2.75
CA ASN A 66 -1.64 -10.91 -1.69
C ASN A 66 -2.26 -10.64 -0.30
N ILE A 67 -2.87 -9.48 -0.11
CA ILE A 67 -3.56 -9.14 1.16
C ILE A 67 -4.67 -10.15 1.44
N ARG A 68 -5.49 -10.51 0.44
CA ARG A 68 -6.54 -11.52 0.62
C ARG A 68 -5.98 -12.88 1.01
N THR A 69 -4.88 -13.32 0.39
CA THR A 69 -4.20 -14.57 0.77
C THR A 69 -3.74 -14.50 2.23
N GLN A 70 -3.06 -13.42 2.63
CA GLN A 70 -2.58 -13.28 4.01
C GLN A 70 -3.71 -13.23 5.05
N LEU A 71 -4.84 -12.62 4.73
CA LEU A 71 -6.03 -12.61 5.59
C LEU A 71 -6.66 -14.02 5.70
N ASN A 72 -6.69 -14.77 4.60
CA ASN A 72 -7.29 -16.10 4.57
C ASN A 72 -6.37 -17.20 5.11
N ASP A 73 -5.05 -16.99 5.14
CA ASP A 73 -4.07 -17.93 5.67
C ASP A 73 -4.22 -18.16 7.19
N GLY A 74 -5.06 -17.39 7.88
CA GLY A 74 -5.46 -17.64 9.28
C GLY A 74 -4.35 -17.42 10.31
N LYS A 75 -3.20 -16.89 9.90
CA LYS A 75 -2.07 -16.56 10.80
C LYS A 75 -2.34 -15.35 11.70
N GLN A 76 -3.37 -14.58 11.38
CA GLN A 76 -3.75 -13.36 12.09
C GLN A 76 -5.22 -13.45 12.48
N ASP A 77 -5.54 -12.89 13.63
CA ASP A 77 -6.93 -12.76 14.05
C ASP A 77 -7.67 -11.82 13.08
N LEU A 78 -8.69 -12.36 12.41
CA LEU A 78 -9.51 -11.64 11.45
C LEU A 78 -10.30 -10.52 12.14
N GLU A 79 -10.69 -10.65 13.40
CA GLU A 79 -11.46 -9.62 14.11
C GLU A 79 -10.57 -8.44 14.53
N GLY A 80 -9.36 -8.75 15.02
CA GLY A 80 -8.34 -7.77 15.37
C GLY A 80 -7.64 -7.10 14.17
N THR A 81 -7.80 -7.63 12.96
CA THR A 81 -7.14 -7.11 11.76
C THR A 81 -7.95 -6.01 11.07
N LYS A 82 -7.31 -4.87 10.83
CA LYS A 82 -7.88 -3.73 10.10
C LYS A 82 -7.12 -3.44 8.81
N ILE A 83 -7.79 -2.79 7.87
CA ILE A 83 -7.26 -2.46 6.55
C ILE A 83 -7.47 -0.97 6.27
N ILE A 84 -6.41 -0.28 5.88
CA ILE A 84 -6.47 1.06 5.27
C ILE A 84 -6.26 0.91 3.77
N ALA A 85 -7.25 1.36 3.01
CA ALA A 85 -7.25 1.29 1.55
C ALA A 85 -6.82 2.64 0.95
N ILE A 86 -5.60 2.72 0.43
CA ILE A 86 -5.11 3.90 -0.28
C ILE A 86 -5.34 3.66 -1.78
N GLY A 87 -6.14 4.51 -2.39
CA GLY A 87 -6.64 4.39 -3.76
C GLY A 87 -7.87 3.49 -3.88
N ASP A 88 -8.78 3.85 -4.78
CA ASP A 88 -10.09 3.22 -4.93
C ASP A 88 -10.03 1.75 -5.39
N LYS A 89 -8.93 1.33 -6.02
CA LYS A 89 -8.74 -0.05 -6.49
C LYS A 89 -8.52 -1.04 -5.36
N SER A 90 -7.80 -0.66 -4.30
CA SER A 90 -7.67 -1.50 -3.11
C SER A 90 -9.00 -1.63 -2.38
N ARG A 91 -9.73 -0.52 -2.22
CA ARG A 91 -11.06 -0.47 -1.60
C ARG A 91 -12.04 -1.38 -2.34
N THR A 92 -12.22 -1.20 -3.65
CA THR A 92 -13.15 -2.02 -4.45
C THR A 92 -12.75 -3.49 -4.48
N GLY A 93 -11.45 -3.79 -4.49
CA GLY A 93 -10.93 -5.17 -4.46
C GLY A 93 -11.15 -5.91 -3.14
N LEU A 94 -11.11 -5.19 -2.01
CA LEU A 94 -11.21 -5.78 -0.66
C LEU A 94 -12.61 -5.63 -0.04
N ALA A 95 -13.39 -4.61 -0.41
CA ALA A 95 -14.73 -4.38 0.14
C ALA A 95 -15.70 -5.52 -0.14
N ARG A 96 -15.50 -6.31 -1.21
CA ARG A 96 -16.39 -7.45 -1.50
C ARG A 96 -16.23 -8.61 -0.52
N THR A 97 -15.03 -8.82 0.03
CA THR A 97 -14.72 -9.99 0.87
C THR A 97 -14.41 -9.63 2.33
N HIS A 98 -13.90 -8.43 2.60
CA HIS A 98 -13.44 -7.98 3.91
C HIS A 98 -13.92 -6.56 4.23
N ALA A 99 -15.20 -6.25 3.95
CA ALA A 99 -15.80 -4.94 4.22
C ALA A 99 -15.68 -4.53 5.70
N SER A 100 -15.91 -5.48 6.62
CA SER A 100 -15.86 -5.27 8.08
C SER A 100 -14.45 -4.94 8.60
N ASN A 101 -13.42 -5.30 7.84
CA ASN A 101 -12.02 -5.03 8.19
C ASN A 101 -11.55 -3.66 7.70
N LEU A 102 -12.27 -3.01 6.77
CA LEU A 102 -11.89 -1.69 6.26
C LEU A 102 -12.12 -0.61 7.31
N LEU A 103 -11.03 0.05 7.73
CA LEU A 103 -11.07 1.15 8.69
C LEU A 103 -11.19 2.52 8.00
N LEU A 104 -10.37 2.73 6.98
CA LEU A 104 -10.29 3.99 6.26
C LEU A 104 -10.05 3.73 4.78
N SER A 105 -10.61 4.57 3.93
CA SER A 105 -10.27 4.62 2.51
C SER A 105 -9.89 6.03 2.10
N VAL A 106 -8.76 6.15 1.41
CA VAL A 106 -8.26 7.38 0.81
C VAL A 106 -8.41 7.28 -0.70
N ASN A 107 -8.98 8.30 -1.33
CA ASN A 107 -9.18 8.39 -2.77
C ASN A 107 -8.42 9.59 -3.35
N GLU A 108 -8.59 9.83 -4.65
CA GLU A 108 -7.89 10.87 -5.42
C GLU A 108 -6.37 10.64 -5.55
N VAL A 109 -5.92 9.40 -5.35
CA VAL A 109 -4.50 9.01 -5.34
C VAL A 109 -4.01 8.73 -6.76
N GLY A 110 -2.91 9.40 -7.14
CA GLY A 110 -2.24 9.21 -8.43
C GLY A 110 -2.87 9.99 -9.60
N LYS A 111 -3.78 10.94 -9.33
CA LYS A 111 -4.26 11.90 -10.34
C LYS A 111 -3.20 12.96 -10.65
N ARG A 112 -2.59 13.53 -9.61
CA ARG A 112 -1.41 14.43 -9.64
C ARG A 112 -0.15 13.69 -9.17
N SER A 113 1.03 14.29 -9.37
CA SER A 113 2.27 13.81 -8.74
C SER A 113 2.10 13.88 -7.22
N LEU A 114 2.50 12.81 -6.52
CA LEU A 114 2.44 12.73 -5.07
C LEU A 114 3.53 13.61 -4.45
N VAL A 115 3.19 14.28 -3.35
CA VAL A 115 4.13 15.08 -2.55
C VAL A 115 4.13 14.61 -1.10
N PHE A 116 5.12 15.04 -0.31
CA PHE A 116 5.23 14.64 1.09
C PHE A 116 4.00 15.00 1.93
N GLY A 117 3.31 16.10 1.62
CA GLY A 117 2.08 16.48 2.33
C GLY A 117 0.87 15.58 2.03
N ASP A 118 0.97 14.66 1.07
CA ASP A 118 -0.07 13.63 0.82
C ASP A 118 0.18 12.35 1.67
N ALA A 119 1.30 12.25 2.38
CA ALA A 119 1.67 11.11 3.24
C ALA A 119 1.19 11.30 4.68
#